data_AF-A0A1Y2E3G0-F1
#
_entry.id   AF-A0A1Y2E3G0-F1
#
_cell.length_a   1.000
_cell.length_b   1.000
_cell.length_c   1.000
_cell.angle_alpha   90.00
_cell.angle_beta   90.00
_cell.angle_gamma   90.00
#
_symmetry.space_group_name_H-M   'P 1'
#
loop_
_entity.id
_entity.type
_entity.pdbx_description
1 polymer ?
#
loop_
_entity_poly.entity_id
_entity_poly.type
_entity_poly.pdbx_seq_one_letter_code
_entity_poly.pdbx_strand_id
1 'polypeptide(L)'
;MYIPTAQSVMTSALAMCGVWTKSSTVAEGKVMDYSVEKCLDSDGNMRCSKPFMVSKSTCYNVEWRTEGTLTHTTVEVRDAGSNEIVYYRDTNGQWTPEKGELVYLDFKPKIPKMGNSTVEYKVTTCE
;
A
#
# COMPACT_ATOMS: atom_id res chain seq x y z
N MET A 1 -20.12 -13.20 -40.29
CA MET A 1 -20.24 -13.58 -38.87
C MET A 1 -19.06 -12.99 -38.12
N TYR A 2 -19.32 -12.01 -37.26
CA TYR A 2 -18.33 -11.34 -36.41
C TYR A 2 -18.13 -12.23 -35.18
N ILE A 3 -17.00 -12.93 -35.10
CA ILE A 3 -16.64 -13.74 -33.93
C ILE A 3 -16.08 -12.77 -32.89
N PRO A 4 -16.77 -12.48 -31.78
CA PRO A 4 -16.22 -11.62 -30.75
C PRO A 4 -15.21 -12.44 -29.97
N THR A 5 -13.93 -12.05 -30.07
CA THR A 5 -12.85 -12.52 -29.22
C THR A 5 -13.20 -12.24 -27.75
N ALA A 6 -13.13 -13.28 -26.91
CA ALA A 6 -13.52 -13.30 -25.50
C ALA A 6 -12.60 -12.48 -24.55
N GLN A 7 -12.04 -11.36 -25.01
CA GLN A 7 -11.15 -10.50 -24.21
C GLN A 7 -11.79 -9.19 -23.72
N SER A 8 -13.01 -8.87 -24.15
CA SER A 8 -13.63 -7.58 -23.83
C SER A 8 -14.59 -7.60 -22.64
N VAL A 9 -14.77 -8.75 -21.96
CA VAL A 9 -15.79 -8.92 -20.91
C VAL A 9 -15.23 -8.73 -19.49
N MET A 10 -13.90 -8.71 -19.29
CA MET A 10 -13.32 -8.59 -17.94
C MET A 10 -13.13 -7.16 -17.44
N THR A 11 -13.25 -6.13 -18.28
CA THR A 11 -12.95 -4.74 -17.85
C THR A 11 -14.17 -3.99 -17.31
N SER A 12 -15.38 -4.53 -17.45
CA SER A 12 -16.63 -3.85 -17.05
C SER A 12 -17.20 -4.33 -15.71
N ALA A 13 -16.68 -5.43 -15.16
CA ALA A 13 -17.20 -6.03 -13.93
C ALA A 13 -16.57 -5.46 -12.64
N LEU A 14 -15.39 -4.82 -12.72
CA LEU A 14 -14.78 -4.18 -11.54
C LEU A 14 -15.38 -2.80 -11.22
N ALA A 15 -16.21 -2.24 -12.09
CA ALA A 15 -16.73 -0.87 -11.93
C ALA A 15 -18.08 -0.77 -11.16
N MET A 16 -18.74 -1.89 -10.83
CA MET A 16 -20.10 -1.86 -10.24
C MET A 16 -20.34 -2.74 -8.99
N CYS A 17 -19.29 -3.17 -8.30
CA CYS A 17 -19.43 -3.78 -6.97
C CYS A 17 -18.83 -2.83 -5.92
N GLY A 18 -19.65 -1.99 -5.30
CA GLY A 18 -19.19 -1.19 -4.16
C GLY A 18 -20.11 -0.14 -3.55
N VAL A 19 -21.35 0.05 -4.04
CA VAL A 19 -22.27 0.95 -3.34
C VAL A 19 -22.75 0.31 -2.04
N TRP A 20 -22.25 0.87 -0.95
CA TRP A 20 -22.69 0.75 0.46
C TRP A 20 -22.54 -0.61 1.15
N THR A 21 -21.42 -0.78 1.84
CA THR A 21 -21.33 -0.78 3.32
C THR A 21 -19.86 -0.88 3.72
N LYS A 22 -19.44 -0.11 4.73
CA LYS A 22 -18.13 -0.20 5.41
C LYS A 22 -16.92 0.26 4.59
N SER A 23 -15.92 0.78 5.29
CA SER A 23 -14.60 1.16 4.77
C SER A 23 -14.13 0.31 3.56
N SER A 24 -13.93 0.93 2.40
CA SER A 24 -13.49 0.21 1.20
C SER A 24 -11.99 -0.06 1.28
N THR A 25 -11.56 -1.32 1.12
CA THR A 25 -10.12 -1.64 1.01
C THR A 25 -9.56 -1.03 -0.26
N VAL A 26 -8.55 -0.17 -0.10
CA VAL A 26 -7.86 0.55 -1.19
C VAL A 26 -6.62 -0.20 -1.61
N ALA A 27 -5.86 -0.72 -0.64
CA ALA A 27 -4.69 -1.54 -0.90
C ALA A 27 -4.49 -2.53 0.25
N GLU A 28 -4.11 -3.76 -0.07
CA GLU A 28 -3.69 -4.75 0.92
C GLU A 28 -2.62 -5.64 0.32
N GLY A 29 -1.76 -6.21 1.16
CA GLY A 29 -0.70 -7.06 0.68
C GLY A 29 0.30 -7.46 1.76
N LYS A 30 1.34 -8.15 1.29
CA LYS A 30 2.42 -8.70 2.10
C LYS A 30 3.76 -8.27 1.50
N VAL A 31 4.64 -7.69 2.33
CA VAL A 31 5.97 -7.20 1.94
C VAL A 31 7.02 -7.99 2.71
N MET A 32 7.78 -8.81 1.99
CA MET A 32 8.85 -9.64 2.54
C MET A 32 10.19 -8.91 2.58
N ASP A 33 10.95 -9.14 3.66
CA ASP A 33 12.25 -8.51 3.94
C ASP A 33 12.20 -6.99 3.76
N TYR A 34 11.20 -6.35 4.37
CA TYR A 34 10.98 -4.90 4.27
C TYR A 34 12.14 -4.06 4.82
N SER A 35 13.11 -4.69 5.48
CA SER A 35 14.29 -4.01 6.05
C SER A 35 15.40 -3.74 5.04
N VAL A 36 15.20 -4.13 3.78
CA VAL A 36 16.05 -3.69 2.68
C VAL A 36 15.81 -2.20 2.44
N GLU A 37 16.89 -1.43 2.33
CA GLU A 37 16.83 0.04 2.30
C GLU A 37 16.02 0.58 1.12
N LYS A 38 16.02 -0.14 0.00
CA LYS A 38 15.35 0.24 -1.26
C LYS A 38 14.11 -0.61 -1.50
N CYS A 39 13.04 0.02 -1.99
CA CYS A 39 11.86 -0.70 -2.45
C CYS A 39 12.18 -1.71 -3.56
N LEU A 40 12.99 -1.35 -4.55
CA LEU A 40 13.48 -2.30 -5.54
C LEU A 40 14.90 -2.70 -5.16
N ASP A 41 15.08 -3.97 -4.79
CA ASP A 41 16.40 -4.49 -4.50
C ASP A 41 17.18 -4.79 -5.80
N SER A 42 18.48 -5.04 -5.66
CA SER A 42 19.37 -5.32 -6.81
C SER A 42 19.00 -6.62 -7.55
N ASP A 43 18.23 -7.51 -6.90
CA ASP A 43 17.75 -8.77 -7.45
C ASP A 43 16.38 -8.63 -8.13
N GLY A 44 15.83 -7.41 -8.17
CA GLY A 44 14.55 -7.10 -8.80
C GLY A 44 13.32 -7.40 -7.96
N ASN A 45 13.47 -7.72 -6.67
CA ASN A 45 12.33 -7.95 -5.78
C ASN A 45 11.77 -6.62 -5.28
N MET A 46 10.44 -6.54 -5.21
CA MET A 46 9.75 -5.43 -4.55
C MET A 46 9.67 -5.68 -3.04
N ARG A 47 10.30 -4.79 -2.29
CA ARG A 47 10.39 -4.70 -0.83
C ARG A 47 9.52 -3.57 -0.26
N CYS A 48 8.60 -3.04 -1.07
CA CYS A 48 7.58 -2.08 -0.66
C CYS A 48 6.20 -2.49 -1.19
N SER A 49 5.15 -1.76 -0.80
CA SER A 49 3.81 -2.04 -1.30
C SER A 49 3.70 -1.79 -2.80
N LYS A 50 2.72 -2.42 -3.45
CA LYS A 50 2.32 -1.99 -4.78
C LYS A 50 1.80 -0.55 -4.73
N PRO A 51 2.05 0.29 -5.75
CA PRO A 51 1.49 1.62 -5.81
C PRO A 51 -0.04 1.59 -5.86
N PHE A 52 -0.68 2.53 -5.17
CA PHE A 52 -2.12 2.73 -5.15
C PHE A 52 -2.46 4.21 -5.22
N MET A 53 -3.64 4.50 -5.77
CA MET A 53 -4.10 5.87 -5.96
C MET A 53 -4.79 6.37 -4.70
N VAL A 54 -4.44 7.59 -4.28
CA VAL A 54 -5.14 8.29 -3.21
C VAL A 54 -5.79 9.56 -3.73
N SER A 55 -6.90 9.92 -3.11
CA SER A 55 -7.72 11.07 -3.47
C SER A 55 -7.54 12.16 -2.42
N LYS A 56 -7.45 13.40 -2.91
CA LYS A 56 -7.42 14.58 -2.06
C LYS A 56 -8.58 14.57 -1.06
N SER A 57 -8.30 14.96 0.18
CA SER A 57 -9.31 15.12 1.24
C SER A 57 -10.11 13.85 1.56
N THR A 58 -9.63 12.68 1.14
CA THR A 58 -10.21 11.38 1.51
C THR A 58 -9.43 10.81 2.69
N CYS A 59 -10.14 10.39 3.73
CA CYS A 59 -9.50 9.79 4.89
C CYS A 59 -9.20 8.31 4.60
N TYR A 60 -7.97 7.89 4.93
CA TYR A 60 -7.49 6.52 4.81
C TYR A 60 -6.99 6.02 6.16
N ASN A 61 -7.37 4.81 6.56
CA ASN A 61 -6.79 4.10 7.69
C ASN A 61 -5.68 3.18 7.20
N VAL A 62 -4.47 3.34 7.74
CA VAL A 62 -3.30 2.53 7.41
C VAL A 62 -2.99 1.64 8.61
N GLU A 63 -3.01 0.33 8.37
CA GLU A 63 -2.73 -0.69 9.37
C GLU A 63 -1.68 -1.66 8.85
N TRP A 64 -0.77 -2.08 9.72
CA TRP A 64 0.18 -3.12 9.39
C TRP A 64 0.52 -3.98 10.60
N ARG A 65 1.04 -5.18 10.31
CA ARG A 65 1.51 -6.12 11.30
C ARG A 65 2.77 -6.81 10.80
N THR A 66 3.79 -6.84 11.64
CA THR A 66 5.03 -7.58 11.41
C THR A 66 4.93 -8.99 11.98
N GLU A 67 5.38 -9.99 11.22
CA GLU A 67 5.62 -11.34 11.76
C GLU A 67 6.93 -11.33 12.57
N GLY A 68 6.84 -11.61 13.88
CA GLY A 68 7.96 -11.61 14.82
C GLY A 68 7.93 -10.45 15.84
N THR A 69 8.78 -10.56 16.86
CA THR A 69 8.93 -9.65 18.02
C THR A 69 8.66 -8.19 17.68
N LEU A 70 7.90 -7.49 18.53
CA LEU A 70 7.59 -6.05 18.59
C LEU A 70 8.67 -5.16 17.94
N THR A 71 8.75 -5.16 16.62
CA THR A 71 9.70 -4.39 15.87
C THR A 71 8.98 -3.09 15.61
N HIS A 72 9.41 -2.04 16.30
CA HIS A 72 8.96 -0.70 15.97
C HIS A 72 9.26 -0.48 14.49
N THR A 73 8.21 -0.44 13.68
CA THR A 73 8.27 -0.32 12.23
C THR A 73 7.58 0.97 11.89
N THR A 74 8.25 1.82 11.13
CA THR A 74 7.69 3.06 10.62
C THR A 74 7.16 2.77 9.22
N VAL A 75 5.93 3.19 8.92
CA VAL A 75 5.45 3.25 7.55
C VAL A 75 5.67 4.66 7.02
N GLU A 76 6.27 4.75 5.85
CA GLU A 76 6.39 5.96 5.06
C GLU A 76 5.53 5.81 3.81
N VAL A 77 4.60 6.73 3.62
CA VAL A 77 3.86 6.86 2.36
C VAL A 77 4.68 7.77 1.46
N ARG A 78 5.07 7.26 0.30
CA ARG A 78 5.92 7.96 -0.65
C ARG A 78 5.21 8.14 -1.99
N ASP A 79 5.40 9.30 -2.61
CA ASP A 79 4.94 9.53 -3.98
C ASP A 79 5.73 8.62 -4.95
N ALA A 80 5.01 7.95 -5.84
CA ALA A 80 5.60 6.97 -6.76
C ALA A 80 6.42 7.63 -7.89
N GLY A 81 6.23 8.91 -8.17
CA GLY A 81 6.94 9.65 -9.22
C GLY A 81 8.20 10.37 -8.72
N SER A 82 8.12 11.03 -7.56
CA SER A 82 9.19 11.85 -6.97
C SER A 82 9.95 11.16 -5.85
N ASN A 83 9.43 10.05 -5.31
CA ASN A 83 9.95 9.38 -4.11
C ASN A 83 9.93 10.24 -2.83
N GLU A 84 9.17 11.33 -2.83
CA GLU A 84 8.99 12.23 -1.68
C GLU A 84 8.12 11.57 -0.62
N ILE A 85 8.47 11.73 0.66
CA ILE A 85 7.65 11.26 1.78
C ILE A 85 6.49 12.25 1.96
N VAL A 86 5.28 11.78 1.71
CA VAL A 86 4.05 12.60 1.85
C VAL A 86 3.36 12.36 3.18
N TYR A 87 3.65 11.24 3.84
CA TYR A 87 3.14 10.91 5.17
C TYR A 87 4.01 9.85 5.82
N TYR A 88 4.12 9.84 7.16
CA TYR A 88 4.77 8.74 7.86
C TYR A 88 4.19 8.56 9.27
N ARG A 89 4.21 7.31 9.76
CA ARG A 89 3.76 6.96 11.12
C ARG A 89 4.56 5.79 11.67
N ASP A 90 4.70 5.77 12.99
CA ASP A 90 5.30 4.65 13.74
C ASP A 90 4.27 3.61 14.22
N THR A 91 2.98 3.90 14.07
CA THR A 91 1.86 3.05 14.50
C THR A 91 0.71 3.16 13.52
N ASN A 92 -0.21 2.19 13.54
CA ASN A 92 -1.47 2.28 12.80
C ASN A 92 -2.13 3.65 13.01
N GLY A 93 -2.80 4.15 11.98
CA GLY A 93 -3.46 5.44 12.07
C GLY A 93 -4.09 5.92 10.78
N GLN A 94 -4.77 7.05 10.91
CA GLN A 94 -5.48 7.68 9.82
C GLN A 94 -4.61 8.71 9.11
N TRP A 95 -4.87 8.90 7.83
CA TRP A 95 -4.18 9.85 6.97
C TRP A 95 -5.18 10.46 5.99
N THR A 96 -5.10 11.77 5.80
CA THR A 96 -5.89 12.50 4.82
C THR A 96 -4.94 13.23 3.87
N PRO A 97 -4.82 12.81 2.60
CA PRO A 97 -3.89 13.42 1.64
C PRO A 97 -4.33 14.84 1.25
N GLU A 98 -3.35 15.73 1.08
CA GLU A 98 -3.60 17.12 0.66
C GLU A 98 -3.86 17.26 -0.86
N LYS A 99 -3.42 16.28 -1.64
CA LYS A 99 -3.59 16.18 -3.09
C LYS A 99 -3.86 14.74 -3.51
N GLY A 100 -4.37 14.55 -4.73
CA GLY A 100 -4.50 13.22 -5.30
C GLY A 100 -3.20 12.83 -6.00
N GLU A 101 -2.63 11.69 -5.64
CA GLU A 101 -1.35 11.22 -6.16
C GLU A 101 -1.26 9.68 -6.12
N LEU A 102 -0.27 9.13 -6.82
CA LEU A 102 0.00 7.70 -6.80
C LEU A 102 1.08 7.46 -5.75
N VAL A 103 0.77 6.67 -4.73
CA VAL A 103 1.68 6.46 -3.59
C VAL A 103 1.98 4.99 -3.38
N TYR A 104 3.03 4.71 -2.64
CA TYR A 104 3.34 3.38 -2.12
C TYR A 104 3.76 3.48 -0.64
N LEU A 105 3.61 2.37 0.09
CA LEU A 105 4.06 2.23 1.48
C LEU A 105 5.46 1.61 1.48
N ASP A 106 6.40 2.32 2.09
CA ASP A 106 7.73 1.85 2.41
C ASP A 106 7.81 1.62 3.91
N PHE A 107 8.11 0.39 4.33
CA PHE A 107 8.20 0.04 5.74
C PHE A 107 9.68 0.10 6.16
N LYS A 108 9.99 0.84 7.21
CA LYS A 108 11.34 0.98 7.75
C LYS A 108 11.43 0.38 9.15
N PRO A 109 12.32 -0.60 9.40
CA PRO A 109 12.57 -1.07 10.75
C PRO A 109 13.29 0.03 11.55
N LYS A 110 12.89 0.29 12.80
CA LYS A 110 13.65 1.22 13.66
C LYS A 110 15.03 0.69 14.06
N ILE A 111 15.21 -0.63 14.03
CA ILE A 111 16.50 -1.27 14.32
C ILE A 111 17.02 -1.91 13.03
N PRO A 112 18.08 -1.35 12.40
CA PRO A 112 18.65 -1.92 11.19
C PRO A 112 19.17 -3.34 11.46
N LYS A 113 19.06 -4.22 10.46
CA LYS A 113 19.46 -5.64 10.49
C LYS A 113 18.56 -6.60 11.30
N MET A 114 17.44 -6.17 11.86
CA MET A 114 16.43 -7.08 12.46
C MET A 114 15.44 -7.66 11.42
N GLY A 115 15.90 -7.86 10.18
CA GLY A 115 15.11 -7.50 9.01
C GLY A 115 14.62 -8.58 8.07
N ASN A 116 14.56 -9.84 8.51
CA ASN A 116 13.97 -10.94 7.72
C ASN A 116 12.49 -11.15 8.06
N SER A 117 11.81 -10.08 8.46
CA SER A 117 10.41 -10.13 8.86
C SER A 117 9.52 -9.73 7.70
N THR A 118 8.34 -10.32 7.69
CA THR A 118 7.31 -9.96 6.72
C THR A 118 6.32 -8.99 7.34
N VAL A 119 5.92 -7.98 6.57
CA VAL A 119 4.84 -7.05 6.94
C VAL A 119 3.60 -7.37 6.14
N GLU A 120 2.48 -7.57 6.83
CA GLU A 120 1.15 -7.57 6.22
C GLU A 120 0.53 -6.21 6.45
N TYR A 121 0.03 -5.59 5.39
CA TYR A 121 -0.54 -4.24 5.45
C TYR A 121 -1.93 -4.18 4.84
N LYS A 122 -2.71 -3.22 5.33
CA LYS A 122 -4.03 -2.90 4.83
C LYS A 122 -4.26 -1.39 4.89
N VAL A 123 -4.77 -0.86 3.80
CA VAL A 123 -5.20 0.53 3.64
C VAL A 123 -6.67 0.51 3.27
N THR A 124 -7.49 1.16 4.09
CA THR A 124 -8.94 1.29 3.86
C THR A 124 -9.34 2.75 3.87
N THR A 125 -10.44 3.11 3.20
CA THR A 125 -11.04 4.44 3.43
C THR A 125 -11.65 4.48 4.83
N CYS A 126 -11.61 5.64 5.50
CA CYS A 126 -12.35 5.82 6.75
C CYS A 126 -13.86 5.71 6.50
N GLU A 127 -14.62 5.33 7.54
CA GLU A 127 -16.09 5.31 7.51
C GLU A 127 -16.69 6.72 7.64
#